data_AF-A0A524NRG3-F1
#
_entry.id   AF-A0A524NRG3-F1
#
_cell.length_a   1.000
_cell.length_b   1.000
_cell.length_c   1.000
_cell.angle_alpha   90.00
_cell.angle_beta   90.00
_cell.angle_gamma   90.00
#
_symmetry.space_group_name_H-M   'P 1'
#
loop_
_entity.id
_entity.type
_entity.pdbx_description
1 polymer ?
#
loop_
_entity_poly.entity_id
_entity_poly.type
_entity_poly.pdbx_seq_one_letter_code
_entity_poly.pdbx_strand_id
1 'polypeptide(L)'
;MEYLKKDVIQTFSGNLEAEIIKDHALKAIGACIQCGTCSGGCPSGRRTALRTRTLIRKALLNMNEVLQDNDIWMCTTCYTCFE
;
A
#
# COMPACT_ATOMS: atom_id res chain seq x y z
N MET A 1 23.68 2.64 9.63
CA MET A 1 22.21 2.49 9.58
C MET A 1 21.92 1.03 9.34
N GLU A 2 21.63 0.30 10.41
CA GLU A 2 21.32 -1.12 10.34
C GLU A 2 19.94 -1.24 9.67
N TYR A 3 19.93 -1.78 8.45
CA TYR A 3 18.72 -1.99 7.67
C TYR A 3 17.78 -2.88 8.48
N LEU A 4 16.49 -2.50 8.55
CA LEU A 4 15.45 -3.29 9.23
C LEU A 4 15.64 -4.79 8.93
N LYS A 5 15.77 -5.62 9.97
CA LYS A 5 15.74 -7.08 9.84
C LYS A 5 14.36 -7.47 9.31
N LYS A 6 14.29 -7.81 8.02
CA LYS A 6 13.06 -8.16 7.30
C LYS A 6 12.48 -9.50 7.72
N ASP A 7 13.26 -10.27 8.47
CA ASP A 7 13.04 -11.66 8.86
C ASP A 7 11.84 -11.85 9.82
N VAL A 8 11.24 -10.75 10.29
CA VAL A 8 10.14 -10.76 11.28
C VAL A 8 8.75 -10.66 10.63
N ILE A 9 8.63 -10.18 9.38
CA ILE A 9 7.33 -10.15 8.70
C ILE A 9 7.05 -11.53 8.10
N GLN A 10 6.29 -12.31 8.86
CA GLN A 10 5.82 -13.63 8.47
C GLN A 10 5.08 -13.57 7.13
N THR A 11 5.32 -14.57 6.29
CA THR A 11 4.62 -14.75 5.01
C THR A 11 3.11 -14.72 5.27
N PHE A 12 2.43 -13.68 4.81
CA PHE A 12 0.98 -13.63 4.81
C PHE A 12 0.47 -14.70 3.84
N SER A 13 -0.11 -15.77 4.39
CA SER A 13 -0.61 -16.94 3.65
C SER A 13 -2.09 -16.82 3.26
N GLY A 14 -2.69 -15.64 3.45
CA GLY A 14 -4.08 -15.35 3.11
C GLY A 14 -4.25 -14.75 1.70
N ASN A 15 -5.52 -14.55 1.33
CA ASN A 15 -5.90 -13.74 0.17
C ASN A 15 -6.07 -12.28 0.63
N LEU A 16 -5.16 -11.42 0.20
CA LEU A 16 -5.07 -10.03 0.60
C LEU A 16 -6.30 -9.22 0.14
N GLU A 17 -6.79 -9.47 -1.07
CA GLU A 17 -8.00 -8.83 -1.58
C GLU A 17 -9.22 -9.18 -0.71
N ALA A 18 -9.38 -10.47 -0.36
CA ALA A 18 -10.48 -10.93 0.48
C ALA A 18 -10.42 -10.32 1.89
N GLU A 19 -9.23 -10.20 2.50
CA GLU A 19 -9.08 -9.54 3.80
C GLU A 19 -9.37 -8.05 3.75
N ILE A 20 -8.97 -7.35 2.68
CA ILE A 20 -9.28 -5.93 2.47
C ILE A 20 -10.80 -5.70 2.36
N ILE A 21 -11.52 -6.58 1.67
CA ILE A 21 -12.97 -6.42 1.46
C ILE A 21 -13.78 -6.73 2.73
N LYS A 22 -13.26 -7.58 3.63
CA LYS A 22 -13.91 -7.87 4.92
C LYS A 22 -13.98 -6.63 5.83
N ASP A 23 -12.97 -5.78 5.78
CA ASP A 23 -12.93 -4.55 6.58
C ASP A 23 -13.80 -3.46 5.94
N HIS A 24 -14.81 -3.00 6.68
CA HIS A 24 -15.75 -1.99 6.21
C HIS A 24 -15.07 -0.63 5.89
N ALA A 25 -13.98 -0.30 6.57
CA ALA A 25 -13.19 0.90 6.33
C ALA A 25 -12.33 0.78 5.05
N LEU A 26 -11.96 -0.44 4.67
CA LEU A 26 -11.09 -0.69 3.52
C LEU A 26 -11.86 -1.03 2.23
N LYS A 27 -13.19 -1.19 2.28
CA LYS A 27 -14.04 -1.39 1.08
C LYS A 27 -13.82 -0.35 -0.02
N ALA A 28 -13.50 0.90 0.34
CA ALA A 28 -13.22 1.97 -0.62
C ALA A 28 -12.02 1.65 -1.55
N ILE A 29 -11.10 0.80 -1.10
CA ILE A 29 -9.95 0.35 -1.90
C ILE A 29 -10.42 -0.46 -3.12
N GLY A 30 -11.47 -1.27 -2.96
CA GLY A 30 -12.07 -2.05 -4.07
C GLY A 30 -12.67 -1.17 -5.18
N ALA A 31 -13.00 0.09 -4.89
CA ALA A 31 -13.50 1.05 -5.87
C ALA A 31 -12.37 1.78 -6.64
N CYS A 32 -11.09 1.47 -6.38
CA CYS A 32 -9.97 2.15 -6.99
C CYS A 32 -9.93 1.97 -8.52
N ILE A 33 -10.19 3.03 -9.27
CA ILE A 33 -10.12 3.07 -10.74
C ILE A 33 -8.72 3.34 -11.31
N GLN A 34 -7.67 3.31 -10.48
CA GLN A 34 -6.29 3.56 -10.89
C GLN A 34 -6.02 4.97 -11.51
N CYS A 35 -6.78 6.00 -11.12
CA CYS A 35 -6.62 7.36 -11.66
C CYS A 35 -5.25 8.01 -11.33
N GLY A 36 -4.63 7.66 -10.21
CA GLY A 36 -3.29 8.14 -9.82
C GLY A 36 -3.23 9.44 -9.02
N THR A 37 -4.36 10.07 -8.70
CA THR A 37 -4.43 11.28 -7.85
C THR A 37 -3.65 11.10 -6.54
N CYS A 38 -3.80 9.95 -5.89
CA CYS A 38 -3.10 9.61 -4.66
C CYS A 38 -1.56 9.62 -4.79
N SER A 39 -1.03 9.18 -5.93
CA SER A 39 0.42 9.20 -6.20
C SER A 39 0.90 10.60 -6.58
N GLY A 40 0.09 11.38 -7.29
CA GLY A 40 0.39 12.78 -7.59
C GLY A 40 0.43 13.67 -6.35
N GLY A 41 -0.48 13.43 -5.39
CA GLY A 41 -0.56 14.17 -4.13
C GLY A 41 0.42 13.72 -3.05
N CYS A 42 1.09 12.57 -3.22
CA CYS A 42 1.93 12.00 -2.16
C CYS A 42 3.22 12.82 -1.95
N PRO A 43 3.43 13.46 -0.78
CA PRO A 43 4.67 14.20 -0.51
C PRO A 43 5.89 13.28 -0.47
N SER A 44 5.75 12.07 0.07
CA SER A 44 6.81 11.06 0.10
C SER A 44 7.21 10.57 -1.29
N GLY A 45 6.21 10.30 -2.15
CA GLY A 45 6.44 9.83 -3.52
C GLY A 45 7.24 10.82 -4.39
N ARG A 46 7.26 12.11 -4.02
CA ARG A 46 8.11 13.12 -4.68
C ARG A 46 9.60 12.96 -4.39
N ARG A 47 9.98 12.25 -3.31
CA ARG A 47 11.37 12.04 -2.89
C ARG A 47 11.78 10.58 -2.82
N THR A 48 10.86 9.65 -3.04
CA THR A 48 11.06 8.20 -2.90
C THR A 48 10.41 7.44 -4.06
N ALA A 49 10.62 6.13 -4.10
CA ALA A 49 9.98 5.24 -5.08
C ALA A 49 8.48 4.98 -4.78
N LEU A 50 7.97 5.41 -3.60
CA LEU A 50 6.59 5.19 -3.20
C LEU A 50 5.59 5.71 -4.24
N ARG A 51 4.78 4.79 -4.77
CA ARG A 51 3.60 5.08 -5.60
C ARG A 51 2.37 4.46 -4.96
N THR A 52 1.58 5.25 -4.25
CA THR A 52 0.35 4.81 -3.56
C THR A 52 -0.58 4.03 -4.48
N ARG A 53 -0.75 4.48 -5.74
CA ARG A 53 -1.57 3.80 -6.75
C ARG A 53 -1.10 2.35 -7.00
N THR A 54 0.22 2.15 -7.09
CA THR A 54 0.82 0.84 -7.32
C THR A 54 0.64 -0.08 -6.12
N LEU A 55 0.77 0.43 -4.89
CA LEU A 55 0.50 -0.35 -3.67
C LEU A 55 -0.94 -0.88 -3.66
N ILE A 56 -1.91 0.01 -3.91
CA ILE A 56 -3.32 -0.38 -4.00
C ILE A 56 -3.54 -1.40 -5.13
N ARG A 57 -2.89 -1.21 -6.28
CA ARG A 57 -3.00 -2.16 -7.41
C ARG A 57 -2.48 -3.54 -7.06
N LYS A 58 -1.30 -3.62 -6.45
CA LYS A 58 -0.69 -4.89 -6.01
C LYS A 58 -1.60 -5.59 -4.98
N ALA A 59 -2.16 -4.83 -4.04
CA ALA A 59 -3.08 -5.37 -3.04
C ALA A 59 -4.35 -5.97 -3.67
N LEU A 60 -4.97 -5.27 -4.61
CA LEU A 60 -6.16 -5.76 -5.35
C LEU A 60 -5.84 -6.92 -6.31
N LEU A 61 -4.59 -7.06 -6.73
CA LEU A 61 -4.13 -8.22 -7.52
C LEU A 61 -3.72 -9.40 -6.64
N ASN A 62 -3.97 -9.33 -5.33
CA ASN A 62 -3.57 -10.34 -4.36
C ASN A 62 -2.06 -10.64 -4.40
N MET A 63 -1.24 -9.62 -4.68
CA MET A 63 0.22 -9.72 -4.71
C MET A 63 0.78 -9.49 -3.32
N ASN A 64 0.90 -10.57 -2.53
CA ASN A 64 1.35 -10.52 -1.13
C ASN A 64 2.76 -9.92 -0.95
N GLU A 65 3.57 -9.87 -2.01
CA GLU A 65 4.86 -9.17 -2.03
C GLU A 65 4.75 -7.69 -1.63
N VAL A 66 3.58 -7.07 -1.81
CA VAL A 66 3.35 -5.67 -1.41
C VAL A 66 3.63 -5.48 0.08
N LEU A 67 3.30 -6.47 0.92
CA LEU A 67 3.52 -6.43 2.37
C LEU A 67 5.00 -6.49 2.76
N GLN A 68 5.87 -6.90 1.85
CA GLN A 68 7.33 -6.93 2.03
C GLN A 68 8.03 -5.71 1.41
N ASP A 69 7.27 -4.85 0.71
CA ASP A 69 7.79 -3.69 0.03
C ASP A 69 8.16 -2.59 1.05
N ASN A 70 9.41 -2.14 1.02
CA ASN A 70 9.89 -1.08 1.91
C ASN A 70 9.17 0.25 1.64
N ASP A 71 8.65 0.44 0.42
CA ASP A 71 7.97 1.67 0.04
C ASP A 71 6.72 1.95 0.87
N ILE A 72 6.04 0.92 1.38
CA ILE A 72 4.88 1.08 2.28
C ILE A 72 5.26 1.95 3.49
N TRP A 73 6.45 1.74 4.04
CA TRP A 73 6.94 2.45 5.22
C TRP A 73 7.38 3.88 4.93
N MET A 74 7.41 4.30 3.67
CA MET A 74 7.65 5.70 3.30
C MET A 74 6.38 6.56 3.40
N CYS A 75 5.21 5.94 3.65
CA CYS A 75 3.97 6.66 3.88
C CYS A 75 4.01 7.41 5.23
N THR A 76 3.81 8.73 5.20
CA THR A 76 3.78 9.56 6.43
C THR A 76 2.37 9.71 7.01
N THR A 77 1.40 8.95 6.52
CA THR A 77 -0.02 9.03 6.91
C THR A 77 -0.54 10.48 6.94
N CYS A 78 -0.20 11.28 5.91
CA CYS A 78 -0.58 12.69 5.83
C CYS A 78 -2.02 12.95 5.35
N TYR A 79 -2.77 11.89 5.01
CA TYR A 79 -4.15 11.93 4.54
C TYR A 79 -4.43 12.68 3.23
N THR A 80 -3.46 13.30 2.56
CA THR A 80 -3.68 13.99 1.26
C THR A 80 -4.29 13.10 0.18
N CYS A 81 -4.05 11.78 0.21
CA CYS A 81 -4.66 10.85 -0.74
C CYS A 81 -6.02 10.30 -0.31
N PHE A 82 -6.45 10.61 0.92
CA PHE A 82 -7.74 10.23 1.49
C PHE A 82 -8.78 11.34 1.30
N GLU A 83 -8.35 12.60 1.43
CA GLU A 83 -9.13 13.79 1.02
C GLU A 83 -9.45 13.79 -0.48
#